data_AF-A0A0N5CHB1-F1
#
_entry.id   AF-A0A0N5CHB1-F1
#
_cell.length_a   1.000
_cell.length_b   1.000
_cell.length_c   1.000
_cell.angle_alpha   90.00
_cell.angle_beta   90.00
_cell.angle_gamma   90.00
#
_symmetry.space_group_name_H-M   'P 1'
#
loop_
_entity.id
_entity.type
_entity.pdbx_description
1 polymer ?
#
loop_
_entity_poly.entity_id
_entity_poly.type
_entity_poly.pdbx_seq_one_letter_code
_entity_poly.pdbx_strand_id
1 'polypeptide(L)'
;MYIFRYNRGFIVYTPSCSFIMHCRTIIIRNTICFIFIFFNNFKLIFIFGYYIFFDYCNIFVLFTFSKILYFTDKDLIWEDFPIKYRIFENVNRTLVRTAIKSFEKESCLRFKEMSENFTGAGLYFQYDEEHCYSSHNGPRVDVAPQIIGIAKRCERLGSVIHEVLHALGIFHEHSRLDRDKYVTIIEENIIPEHKVQFEIVKDYEGKTYGIHYDYGSAMHYERAAGGIDNKTTIIPKNIHYTNSMGQSTYFSFADIKLLNYRYCNHKCKYKLKCLRGGFTDSNNKCKTCKCPTFYSPPICKYVKLSPKTCGNKVKMARKERNILKISGVKSCYYLIKAPVNYKVNITILSGQSKLTPICQPGSGLNIKFLK
;
A
#
# COMPACT_ATOMS: atom_id res chain seq x y z
N MET A 1 -13.39 11.21 -21.45
CA MET A 1 -13.68 10.55 -22.74
C MET A 1 -12.57 9.56 -23.04
N TYR A 2 -12.92 8.36 -23.51
CA TYR A 2 -11.94 7.27 -23.75
C TYR A 2 -12.12 6.68 -25.13
N ILE A 3 -11.04 6.20 -25.74
CA ILE A 3 -11.07 5.42 -26.98
C ILE A 3 -10.59 4.00 -26.67
N PHE A 4 -11.36 2.99 -27.08
CA PHE A 4 -10.90 1.60 -27.04
C PHE A 4 -10.98 0.93 -28.41
N ARG A 5 -9.93 0.19 -28.74
CA ARG A 5 -9.79 -0.65 -29.95
C ARG A 5 -9.04 -1.94 -29.61
N TYR A 6 -8.88 -2.86 -30.56
CA TYR A 6 -8.02 -4.02 -30.39
C TYR A 6 -6.90 -4.09 -31.45
N ASN A 7 -5.74 -4.66 -31.08
CA ASN A 7 -4.59 -4.85 -31.98
C ASN A 7 -4.02 -6.29 -31.86
N ARG A 8 -3.42 -6.83 -32.94
CA ARG A 8 -2.55 -8.03 -32.91
C ARG A 8 -1.13 -7.57 -32.54
N GLY A 9 -0.58 -8.05 -31.42
CA GLY A 9 0.79 -7.72 -31.01
C GLY A 9 0.98 -6.31 -30.43
N PHE A 10 2.07 -6.16 -29.66
CA PHE A 10 2.59 -5.05 -28.84
C PHE A 10 1.66 -3.88 -28.44
N ILE A 11 1.67 -3.57 -27.14
CA ILE A 11 1.11 -2.34 -26.57
C ILE A 11 1.93 -1.18 -27.14
N VAL A 12 1.37 -0.44 -28.08
CA VAL A 12 1.93 0.85 -28.51
C VAL A 12 1.42 1.90 -27.51
N TYR A 13 2.31 2.35 -26.64
CA TYR A 13 2.12 3.56 -25.85
C TYR A 13 2.15 4.75 -26.80
N THR A 14 1.01 5.40 -27.01
CA THR A 14 1.00 6.74 -27.62
C THR A 14 0.98 7.76 -26.47
N PRO A 15 2.07 8.49 -26.21
CA PRO A 15 2.03 9.60 -25.28
C PRO A 15 1.14 10.70 -25.89
N SER A 16 0.18 11.18 -25.11
CA SER A 16 -0.51 12.44 -25.40
C SER A 16 -0.48 13.26 -24.11
N CYS A 17 0.48 14.17 -24.03
CA CYS A 17 0.41 15.37 -23.22
C CYS A 17 0.84 16.50 -24.14
N SER A 18 0.02 17.54 -24.21
CA SER A 18 0.31 18.77 -24.94
C SER A 18 1.64 19.34 -24.44
N PHE A 19 2.57 19.55 -25.37
CA PHE A 19 3.86 20.20 -25.14
C PHE A 19 3.72 21.72 -25.23
N ILE A 20 4.34 22.43 -24.30
CA ILE A 20 5.04 23.69 -24.61
C ILE A 20 6.51 23.35 -24.45
N MET A 21 7.22 23.38 -25.58
CA MET A 21 8.62 23.01 -25.71
C MET A 21 9.38 24.30 -26.01
N HIS A 22 10.35 24.66 -25.17
CA HIS A 22 11.53 25.38 -25.64
C HIS A 22 12.72 24.43 -25.65
N CYS A 23 13.42 24.46 -26.77
CA CYS A 23 14.39 23.50 -27.25
C CYS A 23 15.77 24.16 -27.28
N ARG A 24 16.83 23.33 -27.20
CA ARG A 24 18.25 23.48 -27.65
C ARG A 24 19.24 23.07 -26.54
N THR A 25 20.29 22.28 -26.72
CA THR A 25 20.87 21.52 -27.86
C THR A 25 21.81 20.43 -27.29
N ILE A 26 22.03 19.36 -28.06
CA ILE A 26 22.94 18.21 -27.86
C ILE A 26 24.42 18.58 -28.06
N ILE A 27 25.35 17.98 -27.30
CA ILE A 27 26.71 17.63 -27.77
C ILE A 27 27.11 16.24 -27.22
N ILE A 28 27.78 15.45 -28.07
CA ILE A 28 28.14 14.03 -27.94
C ILE A 28 29.65 13.87 -27.62
N ARG A 29 29.98 12.76 -26.92
CA ARG A 29 31.28 12.02 -26.81
C ARG A 29 32.43 12.64 -26.01
N ASN A 30 32.92 11.89 -25.01
CA ASN A 30 34.22 11.23 -25.13
C ASN A 30 34.42 10.08 -24.12
N THR A 31 35.13 9.07 -24.63
CA THR A 31 35.67 7.87 -24.00
C THR A 31 36.79 8.23 -23.02
N ILE A 32 36.78 7.76 -21.77
CA ILE A 32 37.99 7.56 -20.95
C ILE A 32 37.84 6.29 -20.09
N CYS A 33 38.95 5.56 -20.03
CA CYS A 33 39.18 4.25 -19.41
C CYS A 33 39.97 4.42 -18.08
N PHE A 34 40.13 3.31 -17.34
CA PHE A 34 41.05 3.05 -16.20
C PHE A 34 40.59 3.51 -14.80
N ILE A 35 40.89 2.86 -13.65
CA ILE A 35 41.87 1.83 -13.22
C ILE A 35 41.22 0.94 -12.13
N PHE A 36 41.40 -0.38 -12.19
CA PHE A 36 41.26 -1.28 -11.04
C PHE A 36 42.57 -1.28 -10.25
N ILE A 37 42.54 -0.97 -8.95
CA ILE A 37 43.65 -1.22 -8.04
C ILE A 37 43.29 -2.43 -7.18
N PHE A 38 43.96 -3.55 -7.43
CA PHE A 38 44.04 -4.68 -6.51
C PHE A 38 45.19 -4.43 -5.54
N PHE A 39 44.93 -4.53 -4.23
CA PHE A 39 45.96 -4.87 -3.26
C PHE A 39 45.69 -6.28 -2.74
N ASN A 40 46.41 -7.25 -3.32
CA ASN A 40 46.70 -8.53 -2.69
C ASN A 40 47.92 -8.35 -1.81
N ASN A 41 47.79 -8.53 -0.48
CA ASN A 41 48.56 -9.49 0.33
C ASN A 41 48.53 -9.16 1.85
N PHE A 42 47.87 -10.06 2.61
CA PHE A 42 47.98 -10.37 4.06
C PHE A 42 47.51 -9.28 5.06
N LYS A 43 46.93 -9.57 6.24
CA LYS A 43 46.72 -10.76 7.08
C LYS A 43 45.46 -10.49 7.92
N LEU A 44 44.60 -11.50 8.11
CA LEU A 44 43.64 -11.49 9.22
C LEU A 44 44.41 -11.51 10.53
N ILE A 45 44.12 -10.56 11.42
CA ILE A 45 44.42 -10.64 12.85
C ILE A 45 43.17 -10.18 13.59
N PHE A 46 42.49 -11.12 14.25
CA PHE A 46 41.50 -10.85 15.29
C PHE A 46 42.24 -10.47 16.58
N ILE A 47 41.95 -9.30 17.15
CA ILE A 47 42.29 -9.00 18.55
C ILE A 47 41.11 -8.26 19.21
N PHE A 48 40.56 -8.88 20.25
CA PHE A 48 39.67 -8.30 21.26
C PHE A 48 40.40 -7.20 22.05
N GLY A 49 39.73 -6.10 22.36
CA GLY A 49 40.14 -5.25 23.51
C GLY A 49 39.96 -3.74 23.33
N TYR A 50 38.96 -3.21 24.03
CA TYR A 50 38.99 -1.99 24.85
C TYR A 50 39.87 -0.80 24.41
N TYR A 51 39.21 0.34 24.16
CA TYR A 51 39.68 1.63 24.70
C TYR A 51 38.48 2.40 25.29
N ILE A 52 38.55 2.62 26.60
CA ILE A 52 37.78 3.63 27.32
C ILE A 52 38.50 4.96 27.09
N PHE A 53 37.79 5.97 26.60
CA PHE A 53 38.09 7.37 26.87
C PHE A 53 36.83 8.01 27.45
N PHE A 54 36.91 8.43 28.70
CA PHE A 54 35.97 9.37 29.29
C PHE A 54 36.37 10.77 28.85
N ASP A 55 35.46 11.50 28.22
CA ASP A 55 35.40 12.94 28.38
C ASP A 55 33.94 13.42 28.35
N TYR A 56 33.60 14.26 29.31
CA TYR A 56 32.25 14.67 29.66
C TYR A 56 31.61 15.55 28.58
N CYS A 57 30.51 15.09 27.97
CA CYS A 57 29.42 15.96 27.56
C CYS A 57 28.10 15.19 27.57
N ASN A 58 27.15 15.63 28.41
CA ASN A 58 25.85 14.99 28.63
C ASN A 58 25.02 14.91 27.34
N ILE A 59 25.00 13.74 26.70
CA ILE A 59 23.92 13.32 25.80
C ILE A 59 23.57 11.89 26.19
N PHE A 60 22.38 11.71 26.78
CA PHE A 60 21.76 10.40 26.96
C PHE A 60 21.32 9.88 25.58
N VAL A 61 22.25 9.32 24.81
CA VAL A 61 21.91 8.45 23.69
C VAL A 61 21.71 7.05 24.27
N LEU A 62 20.45 6.63 24.41
CA LEU A 62 20.11 5.24 24.62
C LEU A 62 20.49 4.46 23.35
N PHE A 63 21.75 4.04 23.25
CA PHE A 63 22.12 2.94 22.37
C PHE A 63 21.54 1.66 22.98
N THR A 64 20.33 1.31 22.57
CA THR A 64 19.85 -0.06 22.74
C THR A 64 20.73 -0.94 21.87
N PHE A 65 21.56 -1.76 22.52
CA PHE A 65 22.23 -2.88 21.87
C PHE A 65 21.17 -3.65 21.09
N SER A 66 21.28 -3.64 19.76
CA SER A 66 20.55 -4.51 18.88
C SER A 66 21.01 -5.93 19.13
N LYS A 67 20.47 -6.55 20.18
CA LYS A 67 20.19 -7.97 20.14
C LYS A 67 19.37 -8.14 18.86
N ILE A 68 19.94 -8.78 17.84
CA ILE A 68 19.20 -9.19 16.65
C ILE A 68 18.12 -10.14 17.19
N LEU A 69 16.98 -9.57 17.56
CA LEU A 69 15.76 -10.31 17.82
C LEU A 69 15.34 -10.82 16.45
N TYR A 70 15.60 -12.10 16.23
CA TYR A 70 15.02 -12.84 15.12
C TYR A 70 13.51 -12.91 15.39
N PHE A 71 12.78 -11.86 15.00
CA PHE A 71 11.33 -11.96 14.93
C PHE A 71 11.02 -13.03 13.90
N THR A 72 9.99 -13.83 14.14
CA THR A 72 9.42 -14.73 13.15
C THR A 72 8.08 -14.15 12.71
N ASP A 73 7.56 -14.54 11.55
CA ASP A 73 6.21 -14.14 11.11
C ASP A 73 5.14 -14.39 12.19
N LYS A 74 5.35 -15.39 13.06
CA LYS A 74 4.46 -15.71 14.19
C LYS A 74 4.46 -14.62 15.26
N ASP A 75 5.60 -13.99 15.52
CA ASP A 75 5.74 -12.93 16.54
C ASP A 75 5.05 -11.62 16.09
N LEU A 76 4.70 -11.52 14.80
CA LEU A 76 4.00 -10.39 14.21
C LEU A 76 2.48 -10.63 14.04
N ILE A 77 1.92 -11.69 14.63
CA ILE A 77 0.51 -12.09 14.47
C ILE A 77 -0.21 -12.10 15.82
N TRP A 78 -1.30 -11.34 15.93
CA TRP A 78 -2.25 -11.46 17.03
C TRP A 78 -2.91 -12.84 17.02
N GLU A 79 -2.79 -13.57 18.12
CA GLU A 79 -3.41 -14.89 18.30
C GLU A 79 -4.73 -14.80 19.07
N ASP A 80 -4.81 -13.86 20.03
CA ASP A 80 -5.97 -13.66 20.89
C ASP A 80 -6.95 -12.63 20.33
N PHE A 81 -8.20 -13.06 20.21
CA PHE A 81 -9.32 -12.21 19.78
C PHE A 81 -10.47 -12.27 20.80
N PRO A 82 -11.19 -11.16 21.05
CA PRO A 82 -11.05 -9.86 20.40
C PRO A 82 -9.84 -9.05 20.90
N ILE A 83 -9.20 -8.29 20.01
CA ILE A 83 -8.13 -7.34 20.36
C ILE A 83 -8.76 -6.22 21.21
N LYS A 84 -8.28 -6.06 22.44
CA LYS A 84 -8.74 -4.99 23.33
C LYS A 84 -8.21 -3.64 22.83
N TYR A 85 -9.03 -2.59 22.91
CA TYR A 85 -8.57 -1.24 22.65
C TYR A 85 -9.24 -0.20 23.55
N ARG A 86 -8.55 0.91 23.80
CA ARG A 86 -9.07 2.06 24.53
C ARG A 86 -8.80 3.33 23.74
N ILE A 87 -9.75 4.27 23.79
CA ILE A 87 -9.62 5.59 23.19
C ILE A 87 -9.50 6.62 24.32
N PHE A 88 -8.37 7.31 24.36
CA PHE A 88 -8.09 8.36 25.34
C PHE A 88 -8.80 9.68 24.97
N GLU A 89 -8.75 10.64 25.89
CA GLU A 89 -9.25 12.00 25.66
C GLU A 89 -8.53 12.66 24.49
N ASN A 90 -9.17 13.67 23.89
CA ASN A 90 -8.68 14.43 22.72
C ASN A 90 -8.50 13.62 21.41
N VAL A 91 -8.75 12.31 21.42
CA VAL A 91 -8.85 11.50 20.21
C VAL A 91 -10.31 11.43 19.75
N ASN A 92 -10.54 11.65 18.45
CA ASN A 92 -11.88 11.52 17.86
C ASN A 92 -12.41 10.08 17.94
N ARG A 93 -13.25 9.82 18.96
CA ARG A 93 -13.83 8.49 19.25
C ARG A 93 -14.64 7.94 18.09
N THR A 94 -15.41 8.78 17.40
CA THR A 94 -16.25 8.35 16.27
C THR A 94 -15.40 7.87 15.10
N LEU A 95 -14.30 8.57 14.83
CA LEU A 95 -13.36 8.19 13.77
C LEU A 95 -12.70 6.84 14.07
N VAL A 96 -12.15 6.66 15.28
CA VAL A 96 -11.49 5.40 15.67
C VAL A 96 -12.48 4.23 15.64
N ARG A 97 -13.68 4.39 16.22
CA ARG A 97 -14.72 3.36 16.16
C ARG A 97 -15.11 3.00 14.73
N THR A 98 -15.15 3.99 13.82
CA THR A 98 -15.44 3.76 12.40
C THR A 98 -14.31 2.99 11.71
N ALA A 99 -13.05 3.31 12.02
CA ALA A 99 -11.89 2.56 11.52
C ALA A 99 -11.92 1.11 12.00
N ILE A 100 -12.09 0.88 13.31
CA ILE A 100 -12.18 -0.46 13.91
C ILE A 100 -13.32 -1.28 13.28
N LYS A 101 -14.52 -0.70 13.15
CA LYS A 101 -15.66 -1.37 12.47
C LYS A 101 -15.34 -1.74 11.02
N SER A 102 -14.47 -1.00 10.35
CA SER A 102 -14.05 -1.31 8.98
C SER A 102 -13.20 -2.57 8.93
N PHE A 103 -12.31 -2.81 9.91
CA PHE A 103 -11.58 -4.07 10.04
C PHE A 103 -12.52 -5.26 10.29
N GLU A 104 -13.48 -5.11 11.19
CA GLU A 104 -14.46 -6.17 11.52
C GLU A 104 -15.37 -6.49 10.34
N LYS A 105 -15.75 -5.48 9.56
CA LYS A 105 -16.50 -5.64 8.31
C LYS A 105 -15.66 -6.36 7.25
N GLU A 106 -14.40 -5.97 7.11
CA GLU A 106 -13.57 -6.44 6.00
C GLU A 106 -12.87 -7.79 6.27
N SER A 107 -12.80 -8.23 7.54
CA SER A 107 -12.08 -9.42 7.96
C SER A 107 -12.72 -10.13 9.17
N CYS A 108 -12.22 -11.32 9.50
CA CYS A 108 -12.60 -12.06 10.70
C CYS A 108 -12.09 -11.45 12.02
N LEU A 109 -11.29 -10.38 11.99
CA LEU A 109 -10.78 -9.72 13.19
C LEU A 109 -11.92 -9.16 14.03
N ARG A 110 -11.78 -9.21 15.35
CA ARG A 110 -12.75 -8.67 16.30
C ARG A 110 -12.03 -7.81 17.32
N PHE A 111 -12.68 -6.74 17.74
CA PHE A 111 -12.12 -5.78 18.67
C PHE A 111 -13.08 -5.55 19.84
N LYS A 112 -12.52 -5.24 21.02
CA LYS A 112 -13.29 -4.94 22.22
C LYS A 112 -12.87 -3.59 22.79
N GLU A 113 -13.78 -2.62 22.77
CA GLU A 113 -13.52 -1.31 23.40
C GLU A 113 -13.55 -1.46 24.93
N MET A 114 -12.57 -0.86 25.59
CA MET A 114 -12.40 -0.88 27.03
C MET A 114 -12.67 0.52 27.60
N SER A 115 -13.49 0.59 28.64
CA SER A 115 -13.78 1.83 29.37
C SER A 115 -12.72 2.20 30.39
N GLU A 116 -11.93 1.22 30.85
CA GLU A 116 -10.83 1.36 31.82
C GLU A 116 -9.47 1.01 31.21
N ASN A 117 -8.39 1.48 31.86
CA ASN A 117 -7.05 1.07 31.49
C ASN A 117 -6.90 -0.45 31.72
N PHE A 118 -6.13 -1.11 30.87
CA PHE A 118 -5.80 -2.52 30.96
C PHE A 118 -4.31 -2.77 30.74
N THR A 119 -3.84 -3.92 31.19
CA THR A 119 -2.47 -4.40 30.97
C THR A 119 -2.47 -5.54 29.95
N GLY A 120 -1.27 -5.86 29.43
CA GLY A 120 -1.09 -6.88 28.40
C GLY A 120 -1.44 -6.41 26.99
N ALA A 121 -1.64 -7.36 26.08
CA ALA A 121 -1.82 -7.10 24.65
C ALA A 121 -3.11 -6.31 24.35
N GLY A 122 -2.96 -5.23 23.56
CA GLY A 122 -4.07 -4.45 23.01
C GLY A 122 -3.60 -3.09 22.50
N LEU A 123 -4.54 -2.22 22.13
CA LEU A 123 -4.25 -0.93 21.49
C LEU A 123 -4.72 0.26 22.34
N TYR A 124 -3.87 1.26 22.51
CA TYR A 124 -4.21 2.54 23.11
C TYR A 124 -4.16 3.64 22.06
N PHE A 125 -5.33 4.18 21.70
CA PHE A 125 -5.41 5.35 20.83
C PHE A 125 -5.23 6.61 21.67
N GLN A 126 -4.12 7.31 21.45
CA GLN A 126 -3.73 8.50 22.19
C GLN A 126 -3.57 9.68 21.25
N TYR A 127 -3.88 10.87 21.75
CA TYR A 127 -3.64 12.10 21.00
C TYR A 127 -2.13 12.36 20.96
N ASP A 128 -1.63 12.72 19.79
CA ASP A 128 -0.27 13.19 19.59
C ASP A 128 -0.33 14.56 18.92
N GLU A 129 0.54 15.48 19.27
CA GLU A 129 0.49 16.85 18.73
C GLU A 129 0.87 16.88 17.26
N GLU A 130 1.83 16.04 16.87
CA GLU A 130 2.51 16.18 15.59
C GLU A 130 2.40 14.91 14.75
N HIS A 131 2.49 13.72 15.32
CA HIS A 131 2.74 12.49 14.58
C HIS A 131 1.59 11.50 14.62
N CYS A 132 1.57 10.64 13.60
CA CYS A 132 0.64 9.53 13.52
C CYS A 132 1.48 8.29 13.31
N TYR A 133 1.33 7.33 14.20
CA TYR A 133 2.22 6.19 14.26
C TYR A 133 1.56 5.04 15.01
N SER A 134 1.97 3.84 14.66
CA SER A 134 1.92 2.69 15.56
C SER A 134 3.28 2.56 16.26
N SER A 135 3.28 2.49 17.59
CA SER A 135 4.50 2.29 18.38
C SER A 135 5.19 0.95 18.13
N HIS A 136 4.49 0.01 17.49
CA HIS A 136 5.04 -1.29 17.11
C HIS A 136 4.40 -1.84 15.83
N ASN A 137 5.14 -2.64 15.09
CA ASN A 137 4.61 -3.46 14.01
C ASN A 137 4.23 -4.83 14.56
N GLY A 138 2.98 -5.24 14.39
CA GLY A 138 2.46 -6.48 15.00
C GLY A 138 2.10 -6.32 16.49
N PRO A 139 1.73 -7.43 17.16
CA PRO A 139 1.33 -7.41 18.56
C PRO A 139 2.52 -7.18 19.49
N ARG A 140 2.30 -6.37 20.53
CA ARG A 140 3.16 -6.32 21.71
C ARG A 140 2.50 -7.10 22.85
N VAL A 141 2.89 -8.37 23.02
CA VAL A 141 2.14 -9.34 23.85
C VAL A 141 2.47 -9.25 25.35
N ASP A 142 3.64 -8.73 25.72
CA ASP A 142 4.30 -9.04 27.00
C ASP A 142 4.58 -7.85 27.93
N VAL A 143 4.24 -6.61 27.55
CA VAL A 143 4.56 -5.42 28.38
C VAL A 143 3.37 -4.52 28.64
N ALA A 144 2.79 -3.95 27.58
CA ALA A 144 1.76 -2.93 27.68
C ALA A 144 0.98 -2.85 26.36
N PRO A 145 -0.25 -2.32 26.40
CA PRO A 145 -0.97 -1.99 25.17
C PRO A 145 -0.12 -1.06 24.31
N GLN A 146 -0.01 -1.37 23.03
CA GLN A 146 0.75 -0.56 22.09
C GLN A 146 -0.01 0.74 21.80
N ILE A 147 0.74 1.84 21.72
CA ILE A 147 0.21 3.16 21.44
C ILE A 147 -0.01 3.30 19.93
N ILE A 148 -1.18 3.82 19.58
CA ILE A 148 -1.53 4.34 18.27
C ILE A 148 -1.72 5.85 18.44
N GLY A 149 -0.71 6.61 18.02
CA GLY A 149 -0.72 8.07 18.09
C GLY A 149 -1.57 8.65 16.96
N ILE A 150 -2.53 9.51 17.30
CA ILE A 150 -3.41 10.19 16.34
C ILE A 150 -3.28 11.69 16.52
N ALA A 151 -2.57 12.34 15.60
CA ALA A 151 -2.54 13.79 15.51
C ALA A 151 -3.72 14.36 14.73
N LYS A 152 -4.02 15.64 14.98
CA LYS A 152 -5.09 16.39 14.30
C LYS A 152 -4.98 16.33 12.77
N ARG A 153 -3.75 16.35 12.24
CA ARG A 153 -3.49 16.25 10.79
C ARG A 153 -3.87 14.90 10.17
N CYS A 154 -4.07 13.87 11.00
CA CYS A 154 -4.41 12.51 10.60
C CYS A 154 -5.81 12.09 11.00
N GLU A 155 -6.71 13.03 11.31
CA GLU A 155 -8.13 12.73 11.57
C GLU A 155 -8.88 12.36 10.27
N ARG A 156 -8.39 11.31 9.60
CA ARG A 156 -8.94 10.72 8.39
C ARG A 156 -9.07 9.23 8.61
N LEU A 157 -10.13 8.64 8.06
CA LEU A 157 -10.42 7.22 8.23
C LEU A 157 -9.25 6.34 7.77
N GLY A 158 -8.66 6.65 6.62
CA GLY A 158 -7.53 5.90 6.09
C GLY A 158 -6.25 6.02 6.91
N SER A 159 -6.03 7.13 7.63
CA SER A 159 -4.87 7.29 8.51
C SER A 159 -4.98 6.41 9.74
N VAL A 160 -6.14 6.36 10.40
CA VAL A 160 -6.34 5.42 11.53
C VAL A 160 -6.25 3.98 11.05
N ILE A 161 -6.78 3.68 9.86
CA ILE A 161 -6.61 2.36 9.22
C ILE A 161 -5.14 2.02 9.00
N HIS A 162 -4.33 2.97 8.51
CA HIS A 162 -2.89 2.78 8.28
C HIS A 162 -2.16 2.38 9.56
N GLU A 163 -2.37 3.13 10.65
CA GLU A 163 -1.69 2.81 11.91
C GLU A 163 -2.15 1.49 12.52
N VAL A 164 -3.44 1.15 12.37
CA VAL A 164 -3.93 -0.17 12.82
C VAL A 164 -3.41 -1.30 11.92
N LEU A 165 -3.13 -1.07 10.64
CA LEU A 165 -2.49 -2.06 9.77
C LEU A 165 -1.04 -2.34 10.21
N HIS A 166 -0.27 -1.32 10.59
CA HIS A 166 1.04 -1.52 11.25
C HIS A 166 0.90 -2.34 12.52
N ALA A 167 -0.06 -2.00 13.37
CA ALA A 167 -0.35 -2.76 14.58
C ALA A 167 -0.69 -4.24 14.31
N LEU A 168 -1.21 -4.55 13.13
CA LEU A 168 -1.51 -5.91 12.65
C LEU A 168 -0.34 -6.55 11.86
N GLY A 169 0.85 -5.97 11.96
CA GLY A 169 2.08 -6.50 11.36
C GLY A 169 2.14 -6.33 9.84
N ILE A 170 1.45 -5.33 9.29
CA ILE A 170 1.51 -5.00 7.87
C ILE A 170 2.42 -3.80 7.70
N PHE A 171 3.52 -3.99 6.98
CA PHE A 171 4.50 -2.94 6.69
C PHE A 171 4.09 -2.08 5.49
N HIS A 172 4.85 -1.02 5.25
CA HIS A 172 4.66 -0.19 4.07
C HIS A 172 4.85 -0.97 2.77
N GLU A 173 4.00 -0.69 1.79
CA GLU A 173 4.02 -1.37 0.49
C GLU A 173 5.34 -1.10 -0.26
N HIS A 174 5.93 0.09 -0.11
CA HIS A 174 7.23 0.43 -0.71
C HIS A 174 8.41 -0.25 -0.03
N SER A 175 8.22 -0.94 1.10
CA SER A 175 9.27 -1.68 1.80
C SER A 175 9.29 -3.16 1.46
N ARG A 176 8.45 -3.63 0.53
CA ARG A 176 8.44 -5.03 0.06
C ARG A 176 9.77 -5.43 -0.59
N LEU A 177 10.14 -6.72 -0.46
CA LEU A 177 11.30 -7.29 -1.14
C LEU A 177 11.29 -7.08 -2.67
N ASP A 178 10.12 -7.13 -3.29
CA ASP A 178 9.95 -6.97 -4.73
C ASP A 178 9.71 -5.51 -5.17
N ARG A 179 9.78 -4.52 -4.26
CA ARG A 179 9.41 -3.11 -4.53
C ARG A 179 10.18 -2.49 -5.69
N ASP A 180 11.45 -2.85 -5.86
CA ASP A 180 12.29 -2.33 -6.95
C ASP A 180 11.85 -2.80 -8.34
N LYS A 181 10.90 -3.75 -8.46
CA LYS A 181 10.24 -4.07 -9.75
C LYS A 181 9.15 -3.07 -10.12
N TYR A 182 8.70 -2.25 -9.18
CA TYR A 182 7.50 -1.41 -9.29
C TYR A 182 7.80 0.07 -9.07
N VAL A 183 8.73 0.41 -8.18
CA VAL A 183 9.13 1.78 -7.88
C VAL A 183 10.64 1.95 -7.96
N THR A 184 11.08 3.20 -8.05
CA THR A 184 12.46 3.64 -7.85
C THR A 184 12.46 4.59 -6.66
N ILE A 185 13.35 4.33 -5.71
CA ILE A 185 13.62 5.22 -4.57
C ILE A 185 14.74 6.19 -4.96
N ILE A 186 14.53 7.48 -4.74
CA ILE A 186 15.48 8.56 -5.04
C ILE A 186 16.14 8.98 -3.73
N GLU A 187 17.16 8.23 -3.32
CA GLU A 187 17.78 8.34 -1.99
C GLU A 187 18.39 9.72 -1.72
N GLU A 188 18.86 10.41 -2.76
CA GLU A 188 19.41 11.76 -2.70
C GLU A 188 18.35 12.82 -2.33
N ASN A 189 17.07 12.51 -2.53
CA ASN A 189 15.98 13.41 -2.17
C ASN A 189 15.45 13.15 -0.75
N ILE A 190 15.91 12.09 -0.07
CA ILE A 190 15.40 11.68 1.24
C ILE A 190 16.16 12.43 2.34
N ILE A 191 15.42 12.94 3.32
CA ILE A 191 15.96 13.50 4.56
C ILE A 191 16.84 12.41 5.22
N PRO A 192 18.13 12.66 5.51
CA PRO A 192 19.07 11.63 5.96
C PRO A 192 18.55 10.73 7.09
N GLU A 193 17.85 11.32 8.06
CA GLU A 193 17.27 10.66 9.22
C GLU A 193 16.12 9.72 8.86
N HIS A 194 15.47 9.92 7.72
CA HIS A 194 14.33 9.13 7.25
C HIS A 194 14.74 7.95 6.36
N LYS A 195 16.02 7.83 5.95
CA LYS A 195 16.46 6.78 5.01
C LYS A 195 16.10 5.37 5.45
N VAL A 196 16.16 5.09 6.76
CA VAL A 196 15.80 3.79 7.34
C VAL A 196 14.34 3.40 7.04
N GLN A 197 13.42 4.36 6.86
CA GLN A 197 12.01 4.11 6.52
C GLN A 197 11.81 3.64 5.08
N PHE A 198 12.83 3.76 4.23
CA PHE A 198 12.83 3.30 2.84
C PHE A 198 13.57 1.99 2.66
N GLU A 199 14.07 1.37 3.72
CA GLU A 199 14.70 0.06 3.63
C GLU A 199 13.69 -1.03 3.25
N ILE A 200 14.18 -2.08 2.60
CA ILE A 200 13.40 -3.27 2.32
C ILE A 200 13.30 -4.10 3.60
N VAL A 201 12.07 -4.48 3.95
CA VAL A 201 11.78 -5.43 5.02
C VAL A 201 12.21 -6.82 4.58
N LYS A 202 13.04 -7.50 5.39
CA LYS A 202 13.62 -8.81 5.05
C LYS A 202 12.58 -9.94 5.13
N ASP A 203 12.86 -11.03 4.40
CA ASP A 203 11.89 -12.04 3.92
C ASP A 203 10.92 -12.67 4.94
N TYR A 204 11.26 -12.75 6.23
CA TYR A 204 10.40 -13.40 7.21
C TYR A 204 9.25 -12.50 7.71
N GLU A 205 9.33 -11.19 7.51
CA GLU A 205 8.35 -10.20 8.00
C GLU A 205 7.38 -9.74 6.88
N GLY A 206 7.75 -9.95 5.61
CA GLY A 206 7.09 -9.38 4.44
C GLY A 206 6.30 -10.36 3.56
N LYS A 207 5.68 -11.41 4.12
CA LYS A 207 4.95 -12.40 3.31
C LYS A 207 3.83 -11.75 2.49
N THR A 208 3.98 -11.80 1.18
CA THR A 208 3.02 -11.22 0.24
C THR A 208 1.83 -12.13 -0.05
N TYR A 209 1.92 -13.43 0.30
CA TYR A 209 0.95 -14.47 -0.04
C TYR A 209 0.62 -14.53 -1.55
N GLY A 210 1.59 -14.17 -2.40
CA GLY A 210 1.42 -14.08 -3.85
C GLY A 210 0.55 -12.91 -4.30
N ILE A 211 0.27 -11.94 -3.43
CA ILE A 211 -0.44 -10.70 -3.76
C ILE A 211 0.54 -9.74 -4.44
N HIS A 212 0.16 -9.27 -5.61
CA HIS A 212 0.94 -8.31 -6.39
C HIS A 212 1.05 -6.95 -5.69
N TYR A 213 2.13 -6.23 -6.00
CA TYR A 213 2.35 -4.86 -5.55
C TYR A 213 1.17 -3.95 -5.85
N ASP A 214 0.70 -3.20 -4.85
CA ASP A 214 -0.44 -2.30 -4.98
C ASP A 214 -0.08 -0.84 -4.71
N TYR A 215 0.15 -0.09 -5.79
CA TYR A 215 0.37 1.36 -5.73
C TYR A 215 -0.73 2.12 -4.99
N GLY A 216 -1.96 1.57 -4.93
CA GLY A 216 -3.10 2.18 -4.21
C GLY A 216 -3.34 1.61 -2.81
N SER A 217 -2.39 0.84 -2.26
CA SER A 217 -2.45 0.34 -0.88
C SER A 217 -2.58 1.51 0.10
N ALA A 218 -3.36 1.31 1.16
CA ALA A 218 -3.37 2.21 2.31
C ALA A 218 -2.00 2.31 2.99
N MET A 219 -1.13 1.31 2.77
CA MET A 219 0.23 1.23 3.31
C MET A 219 1.30 1.78 2.36
N HIS A 220 0.93 2.36 1.22
CA HIS A 220 1.90 2.95 0.31
C HIS A 220 2.13 4.43 0.63
N TYR A 221 3.40 4.82 0.83
CA TYR A 221 3.77 6.23 0.94
C TYR A 221 3.36 7.06 -0.27
N GLU A 222 3.10 8.34 -0.04
CA GLU A 222 3.00 9.29 -1.14
C GLU A 222 4.37 9.55 -1.78
N ARG A 223 4.37 10.15 -2.97
CA ARG A 223 5.58 10.35 -3.79
C ARG A 223 6.68 11.18 -3.13
N ALA A 224 6.32 12.14 -2.30
CA ALA A 224 7.24 13.09 -1.68
C ALA A 224 7.48 12.82 -0.19
N ALA A 225 6.94 11.69 0.32
CA ALA A 225 7.12 11.30 1.71
C ALA A 225 8.60 11.28 2.08
N GLY A 226 8.95 11.82 3.25
CA GLY A 226 10.33 11.88 3.75
C GLY A 226 11.31 12.71 2.90
N GLY A 227 10.82 13.49 1.93
CA GLY A 227 11.66 14.25 1.01
C GLY A 227 12.13 15.60 1.55
N ILE A 228 13.36 15.98 1.19
CA ILE A 228 13.92 17.32 1.44
C ILE A 228 13.11 18.33 0.62
N ASP A 229 12.56 19.37 1.26
CA ASP A 229 11.74 20.41 0.62
C ASP A 229 10.62 19.85 -0.26
N ASN A 230 9.98 18.76 0.18
CA ASN A 230 8.89 18.09 -0.54
C ASN A 230 9.29 17.54 -1.93
N LYS A 231 10.59 17.25 -2.14
CA LYS A 231 11.08 16.57 -3.36
C LYS A 231 10.51 15.15 -3.44
N THR A 232 10.29 14.69 -4.68
CA THR A 232 9.83 13.31 -4.93
C THR A 232 10.92 12.32 -4.52
N THR A 233 10.57 11.40 -3.62
CA THR A 233 11.42 10.30 -3.13
C THR A 233 11.05 8.96 -3.77
N ILE A 234 9.80 8.78 -4.21
CA ILE A 234 9.31 7.53 -4.82
C ILE A 234 8.74 7.78 -6.22
N ILE A 235 9.30 7.13 -7.23
CA ILE A 235 8.85 7.21 -8.63
C ILE A 235 8.32 5.84 -9.07
N PRO A 236 7.06 5.72 -9.55
CA PRO A 236 6.57 4.45 -10.07
C PRO A 236 7.17 4.17 -11.44
N LYS A 237 7.59 2.92 -11.67
CA LYS A 237 8.10 2.47 -12.98
C LYS A 237 7.04 2.51 -14.08
N ASN A 238 5.76 2.44 -13.70
CA ASN A 238 4.66 2.69 -14.61
C ASN A 238 4.01 4.04 -14.27
N ILE A 239 4.23 5.03 -15.15
CA ILE A 239 3.80 6.42 -15.00
C ILE A 239 2.29 6.57 -14.80
N HIS A 240 1.47 5.62 -15.26
CA HIS A 240 0.02 5.67 -15.05
C HIS A 240 -0.39 5.53 -13.58
N TYR A 241 0.50 5.05 -12.71
CA TYR A 241 0.28 4.96 -11.27
C TYR A 241 0.85 6.15 -10.47
N THR A 242 1.37 7.18 -11.14
CA THR A 242 1.97 8.38 -10.50
C THR A 242 1.11 8.96 -9.38
N ASN A 243 -0.19 9.08 -9.59
CA ASN A 243 -1.10 9.67 -8.61
C ASN A 243 -1.82 8.62 -7.75
N SER A 244 -1.48 7.33 -7.85
CA SER A 244 -2.17 6.28 -7.07
C SER A 244 -1.63 6.11 -5.65
N MET A 245 -0.39 6.53 -5.41
CA MET A 245 0.36 6.30 -4.17
C MET A 245 0.03 7.35 -3.10
N GLY A 246 -0.11 6.93 -1.85
CA GLY A 246 -0.41 7.82 -0.71
C GLY A 246 -1.90 8.07 -0.45
N GLN A 247 -2.79 7.22 -0.97
CA GLN A 247 -4.22 7.39 -0.68
C GLN A 247 -4.51 7.17 0.81
N SER A 248 -5.41 7.97 1.39
CA SER A 248 -5.71 7.96 2.83
C SER A 248 -7.21 7.87 3.10
N THR A 249 -7.96 7.19 2.23
CA THR A 249 -9.43 7.11 2.34
C THR A 249 -9.88 5.81 2.99
N TYR A 250 -9.38 4.67 2.50
CA TYR A 250 -9.83 3.34 2.93
C TYR A 250 -8.83 2.26 2.50
N PHE A 251 -9.03 1.02 2.92
CA PHE A 251 -8.26 -0.12 2.40
C PHE A 251 -8.37 -0.25 0.88
N SER A 252 -7.29 -0.69 0.25
CA SER A 252 -7.34 -1.29 -1.07
C SER A 252 -7.88 -2.73 -0.99
N PHE A 253 -8.25 -3.31 -2.13
CA PHE A 253 -8.62 -4.73 -2.17
C PHE A 253 -7.43 -5.65 -1.84
N ALA A 254 -6.21 -5.24 -2.18
CA ALA A 254 -5.00 -5.99 -1.86
C ALA A 254 -4.74 -5.98 -0.35
N ASP A 255 -4.92 -4.85 0.33
CA ASP A 255 -4.81 -4.73 1.78
C ASP A 255 -5.79 -5.68 2.49
N ILE A 256 -7.07 -5.66 2.08
CA ILE A 256 -8.10 -6.55 2.64
C ILE A 256 -7.74 -8.02 2.41
N LYS A 257 -7.23 -8.35 1.21
CA LYS A 257 -6.85 -9.72 0.86
C LYS A 257 -5.64 -10.19 1.68
N LEU A 258 -4.62 -9.35 1.84
CA LEU A 258 -3.44 -9.61 2.65
C LEU A 258 -3.85 -9.88 4.10
N LEU A 259 -4.65 -8.98 4.66
CA LEU A 259 -5.18 -9.10 6.01
C LEU A 259 -5.94 -10.41 6.24
N ASN A 260 -6.82 -10.80 5.31
CA ASN A 260 -7.59 -12.04 5.43
C ASN A 260 -6.74 -13.30 5.22
N TYR A 261 -5.71 -13.25 4.38
CA TYR A 261 -4.77 -14.36 4.24
C TYR A 261 -3.91 -14.54 5.48
N ARG A 262 -3.52 -13.43 6.12
CA ARG A 262 -2.79 -13.42 7.38
C ARG A 262 -3.61 -13.98 8.54
N TYR A 263 -4.81 -13.45 8.77
CA TYR A 263 -5.57 -13.75 9.99
C TYR A 263 -6.75 -14.72 9.82
N CYS A 264 -7.33 -14.80 8.63
CA CYS A 264 -8.65 -15.42 8.45
C CYS A 264 -8.63 -16.69 7.61
N ASN A 265 -7.45 -17.07 7.10
CA ASN A 265 -7.35 -18.20 6.19
C ASN A 265 -7.78 -19.53 6.84
N HIS A 266 -7.57 -19.71 8.14
CA HIS A 266 -7.98 -20.91 8.86
C HIS A 266 -9.50 -21.00 9.14
N LYS A 267 -10.25 -19.89 9.06
CA LYS A 267 -11.69 -19.85 9.42
C LYS A 267 -12.59 -20.64 8.47
N CYS A 268 -12.17 -20.81 7.22
CA CYS A 268 -12.93 -21.55 6.22
C CYS A 268 -12.25 -22.89 5.93
N LYS A 269 -12.86 -24.00 6.37
CA LYS A 269 -12.40 -25.36 6.09
C LYS A 269 -12.30 -25.64 4.59
N TYR A 270 -13.30 -25.19 3.83
CA TYR A 270 -13.34 -25.32 2.37
C TYR A 270 -13.24 -23.94 1.72
N LYS A 271 -12.38 -23.83 0.71
CA LYS A 271 -12.18 -22.59 -0.05
C LYS A 271 -12.98 -22.63 -1.33
N LEU A 272 -13.81 -21.61 -1.54
CA LEU A 272 -14.56 -21.43 -2.78
C LEU A 272 -13.60 -21.08 -3.92
N LYS A 273 -13.91 -21.57 -5.13
CA LYS A 273 -13.21 -21.17 -6.36
C LYS A 273 -13.63 -19.76 -6.78
N CYS A 274 -13.01 -18.76 -6.18
CA CYS A 274 -13.26 -17.36 -6.47
C CYS A 274 -12.54 -16.92 -7.75
N LEU A 275 -13.27 -16.28 -8.67
CA LEU A 275 -12.71 -15.82 -9.94
C LEU A 275 -12.05 -14.44 -9.80
N ARG A 276 -11.28 -14.05 -10.81
CA ARG A 276 -10.75 -12.68 -10.99
C ARG A 276 -9.92 -12.17 -9.81
N GLY A 277 -9.24 -13.08 -9.10
CA GLY A 277 -8.40 -12.72 -7.96
C GLY A 277 -9.15 -12.52 -6.63
N GLY A 278 -10.46 -12.80 -6.60
CA GLY A 278 -11.24 -12.86 -5.36
C GLY A 278 -10.79 -13.98 -4.42
N PHE A 279 -11.32 -13.98 -3.19
CA PHE A 279 -11.03 -15.00 -2.18
C PHE A 279 -12.27 -15.29 -1.32
N THR A 280 -12.29 -16.43 -0.62
CA THR A 280 -13.45 -16.84 0.20
C THR A 280 -13.65 -15.88 1.38
N ASP A 281 -14.86 -15.38 1.55
CA ASP A 281 -15.22 -14.46 2.62
C ASP A 281 -15.57 -15.21 3.91
N SER A 282 -14.69 -15.16 4.91
CA SER A 282 -14.91 -15.77 6.21
C SER A 282 -16.02 -15.10 7.01
N ASN A 283 -16.25 -13.79 6.82
CA ASN A 283 -17.30 -13.06 7.54
C ASN A 283 -18.70 -13.47 7.06
N ASN A 284 -18.84 -13.86 5.80
CA ASN A 284 -20.10 -14.38 5.27
C ASN A 284 -20.21 -15.91 5.39
N LYS A 285 -19.76 -16.46 6.52
CA LYS A 285 -19.80 -17.90 6.84
C LYS A 285 -19.23 -18.78 5.70
N CYS A 286 -18.23 -18.28 4.98
CA CYS A 286 -17.57 -18.96 3.86
C CYS A 286 -18.50 -19.32 2.68
N LYS A 287 -19.67 -18.66 2.56
CA LYS A 287 -20.67 -18.95 1.52
C LYS A 287 -20.46 -18.17 0.22
N THR A 288 -19.67 -17.10 0.26
CA THR A 288 -19.41 -16.23 -0.88
C THR A 288 -17.96 -15.81 -0.95
N CYS A 289 -17.54 -15.33 -2.11
CA CYS A 289 -16.25 -14.70 -2.31
C CYS A 289 -16.32 -13.19 -2.03
N LYS A 290 -15.27 -12.68 -1.38
CA LYS A 290 -14.94 -11.26 -1.40
C LYS A 290 -14.28 -10.93 -2.73
N CYS A 291 -14.83 -9.94 -3.42
CA CYS A 291 -14.50 -9.65 -4.81
C CYS A 291 -13.75 -8.34 -4.98
N PRO A 292 -12.80 -8.25 -5.94
CA PRO A 292 -12.19 -6.99 -6.30
C PRO A 292 -13.24 -5.96 -6.71
N THR A 293 -12.88 -4.67 -6.64
CA THR A 293 -13.79 -3.53 -6.76
C THR A 293 -14.78 -3.60 -7.94
N PHE A 294 -14.40 -4.20 -9.07
CA PHE A 294 -15.22 -4.29 -10.29
C PHE A 294 -16.20 -5.47 -10.34
N TYR A 295 -16.08 -6.44 -9.44
CA TYR A 295 -16.83 -7.70 -9.49
C TYR A 295 -17.76 -7.86 -8.29
N SER A 296 -18.80 -8.66 -8.48
CA SER A 296 -19.80 -8.96 -7.45
C SER A 296 -19.71 -10.41 -6.96
N PRO A 297 -20.07 -10.68 -5.70
CA PRO A 297 -20.39 -12.02 -5.21
C PRO A 297 -21.46 -12.72 -6.06
N PRO A 298 -21.62 -14.06 -5.99
CA PRO A 298 -21.02 -14.96 -4.99
C PRO A 298 -19.63 -15.47 -5.35
N ILE A 299 -19.21 -15.46 -6.62
CA ILE A 299 -17.93 -16.06 -7.07
C ILE A 299 -17.03 -15.09 -7.87
N CYS A 300 -17.35 -13.80 -7.85
CA CYS A 300 -16.60 -12.76 -8.60
C CYS A 300 -16.64 -12.96 -10.13
N LYS A 301 -17.69 -13.60 -10.63
CA LYS A 301 -17.91 -13.84 -12.07
C LYS A 301 -18.47 -12.61 -12.78
N TYR A 302 -19.37 -11.89 -12.12
CA TYR A 302 -20.15 -10.82 -12.73
C TYR A 302 -19.58 -9.45 -12.36
N VAL A 303 -19.64 -8.52 -13.31
CA VAL A 303 -19.29 -7.10 -13.07
C VAL A 303 -20.34 -6.48 -12.16
N LYS A 304 -19.91 -5.58 -11.27
CA LYS A 304 -20.83 -4.84 -10.40
C LYS A 304 -21.93 -4.13 -11.18
N LEU A 305 -23.09 -4.01 -10.53
CA LEU A 305 -24.20 -3.25 -11.08
C LEU A 305 -23.79 -1.78 -11.23
N SER A 306 -24.20 -1.20 -12.34
CA SER A 306 -24.02 0.22 -12.65
C SER A 306 -25.40 0.84 -12.82
N PRO A 307 -25.58 2.14 -12.51
CA PRO A 307 -26.80 2.86 -12.85
C PRO A 307 -27.16 2.70 -14.33
N LYS A 308 -28.46 2.70 -14.66
CA LYS A 308 -28.93 2.59 -16.06
C LYS A 308 -28.30 3.67 -16.96
N THR A 309 -28.01 4.84 -16.40
CA THR A 309 -27.35 5.98 -17.07
C THR A 309 -25.88 5.74 -17.47
N CYS A 310 -25.28 4.60 -17.11
CA CYS A 310 -23.97 4.16 -17.59
C CYS A 310 -24.05 3.34 -18.90
N GLY A 311 -25.26 2.92 -19.30
CA GLY A 311 -25.46 2.07 -20.47
C GLY A 311 -24.86 0.67 -20.32
N ASN A 312 -24.52 0.05 -21.47
CA ASN A 312 -24.09 -1.34 -21.52
C ASN A 312 -22.73 -1.57 -20.83
N LYS A 313 -22.74 -2.48 -19.84
CA LYS A 313 -21.60 -2.85 -18.99
C LYS A 313 -20.51 -3.59 -19.75
N VAL A 314 -20.90 -4.56 -20.59
CA VAL A 314 -19.95 -5.35 -21.39
C VAL A 314 -19.80 -4.69 -22.75
N LYS A 315 -18.57 -4.38 -23.13
CA LYS A 315 -18.24 -3.78 -24.43
C LYS A 315 -17.24 -4.67 -25.16
N MET A 316 -17.50 -4.93 -26.43
CA MET A 316 -16.53 -5.59 -27.30
C MET A 316 -15.72 -4.51 -28.01
N ALA A 317 -14.40 -4.53 -27.84
CA ALA A 317 -13.50 -3.71 -28.64
C ALA A 317 -13.63 -4.09 -30.11
N ARG A 318 -13.50 -3.08 -31.00
CA ARG A 318 -13.43 -3.27 -32.47
C ARG A 318 -12.06 -2.82 -32.98
N LYS A 319 -11.75 -3.07 -34.27
CA LYS A 319 -10.57 -2.46 -34.91
C LYS A 319 -10.66 -0.93 -34.92
N GLU A 320 -11.87 -0.45 -35.18
CA GLU A 320 -12.20 0.97 -35.13
C GLU A 320 -12.23 1.51 -33.70
N ARG A 321 -12.00 2.82 -33.59
CA ARG A 321 -11.99 3.55 -32.33
C ARG A 321 -13.41 3.66 -31.78
N ASN A 322 -13.68 3.03 -30.64
CA ASN A 322 -14.95 3.19 -29.93
C ASN A 322 -14.80 4.20 -28.81
N ILE A 323 -15.66 5.21 -28.76
CA ILE A 323 -15.60 6.26 -27.74
C ILE A 323 -16.50 5.91 -26.56
N LEU A 324 -15.95 5.92 -25.34
CA LEU A 324 -16.72 5.87 -24.10
C LEU A 324 -16.75 7.26 -23.44
N LYS A 325 -17.94 7.83 -23.33
CA LYS A 325 -18.22 9.11 -22.63
C LYS A 325 -19.07 8.83 -21.41
N ILE A 326 -18.66 9.38 -20.27
CA ILE A 326 -19.36 9.28 -18.99
C ILE A 326 -19.28 10.65 -18.34
N SER A 327 -20.40 11.15 -17.83
CA SER A 327 -20.52 12.45 -17.17
C SER A 327 -21.45 12.35 -15.96
N GLY A 328 -21.25 13.24 -14.97
CA GLY A 328 -22.01 13.29 -13.73
C GLY A 328 -21.44 12.41 -12.61
N VAL A 329 -21.96 12.60 -11.40
CA VAL A 329 -21.53 11.88 -10.19
C VAL A 329 -22.17 10.49 -10.15
N LYS A 330 -21.44 9.48 -10.63
CA LYS A 330 -21.89 8.08 -10.63
C LYS A 330 -20.74 7.10 -10.73
N SER A 331 -20.95 5.89 -10.19
CA SER A 331 -20.04 4.76 -10.36
C SER A 331 -20.47 3.88 -11.54
N CYS A 332 -19.68 3.85 -12.60
CA CYS A 332 -19.91 2.99 -13.75
C CYS A 332 -18.82 1.92 -13.87
N TYR A 333 -19.23 0.66 -13.98
CA TYR A 333 -18.35 -0.50 -14.08
C TYR A 333 -18.49 -1.14 -15.45
N TYR A 334 -17.39 -1.20 -16.20
CA TYR A 334 -17.37 -1.79 -17.55
C TYR A 334 -16.40 -2.95 -17.64
N LEU A 335 -16.77 -3.94 -18.44
CA LEU A 335 -15.88 -5.00 -18.89
C LEU A 335 -15.68 -4.86 -20.39
N ILE A 336 -14.49 -4.40 -20.78
CA ILE A 336 -14.10 -4.28 -22.18
C ILE A 336 -13.37 -5.55 -22.57
N LYS A 337 -13.88 -6.28 -23.56
CA LYS A 337 -13.32 -7.53 -24.08
C LYS A 337 -12.77 -7.32 -25.47
N ALA A 338 -11.74 -8.07 -25.82
CA ALA A 338 -11.26 -8.21 -27.19
C ALA A 338 -11.57 -9.63 -27.70
N PRO A 339 -11.64 -9.84 -29.03
CA PRO A 339 -11.69 -11.18 -29.62
C PRO A 339 -10.47 -12.02 -29.22
N VAL A 340 -10.56 -13.34 -29.37
CA VAL A 340 -9.46 -14.28 -29.12
C VAL A 340 -8.21 -13.84 -29.92
N ASN A 341 -7.03 -13.90 -29.29
CA ASN A 341 -5.73 -13.46 -29.82
C ASN A 341 -5.54 -11.94 -29.98
N TYR A 342 -6.46 -11.12 -29.47
CA TYR A 342 -6.32 -9.68 -29.47
C TYR A 342 -6.30 -9.10 -28.06
N LYS A 343 -5.63 -7.96 -27.90
CA LYS A 343 -5.61 -7.19 -26.65
C LYS A 343 -6.41 -5.91 -26.81
N VAL A 344 -7.10 -5.51 -25.74
CA VAL A 344 -7.77 -4.20 -25.69
C VAL A 344 -6.70 -3.13 -25.52
N ASN A 345 -6.69 -2.16 -26.42
CA ASN A 345 -5.93 -0.93 -26.31
C ASN A 345 -6.88 0.20 -25.88
N ILE A 346 -6.58 0.86 -24.75
CA ILE A 346 -7.37 1.95 -24.20
C ILE A 346 -6.52 3.22 -24.19
N THR A 347 -7.04 4.28 -24.80
CA THR A 347 -6.45 5.62 -24.74
C THR A 347 -7.37 6.53 -23.93
N ILE A 348 -6.81 7.17 -22.90
CA ILE A 348 -7.50 8.19 -22.12
C ILE A 348 -7.32 9.52 -22.85
N LEU A 349 -8.41 10.08 -23.38
CA LEU A 349 -8.36 11.37 -24.08
C LEU A 349 -8.47 12.54 -23.10
N SER A 350 -9.39 12.41 -22.15
CA SER A 350 -9.64 13.42 -21.13
C SER A 350 -10.36 12.80 -19.94
N GLY A 351 -10.08 13.30 -18.75
CA GLY A 351 -10.77 12.94 -17.53
C GLY A 351 -10.81 14.15 -16.61
N GLN A 352 -11.99 14.53 -16.16
CA GLN A 352 -12.18 15.54 -15.13
C GLN A 352 -12.86 14.86 -13.95
N SER A 353 -12.14 14.77 -12.84
CA SER A 353 -12.68 14.40 -11.54
C SER A 353 -12.29 15.48 -10.54
N LYS A 354 -12.84 15.43 -9.30
CA LYS A 354 -12.34 16.28 -8.22
C LYS A 354 -10.81 16.15 -8.19
N LEU A 355 -10.12 17.26 -8.46
CA LEU A 355 -8.67 17.30 -8.60
C LEU A 355 -8.08 17.20 -7.21
N THR A 356 -7.62 16.00 -6.86
CA THR A 356 -6.69 15.80 -5.75
C THR A 356 -5.37 15.34 -6.35
N PRO A 357 -4.22 15.81 -5.82
CA PRO A 357 -2.91 15.36 -6.30
C PRO A 357 -2.76 13.83 -6.25
N ILE A 358 -3.42 13.21 -5.27
CA ILE A 358 -3.47 11.76 -5.06
C ILE A 358 -4.89 11.25 -5.34
N CYS A 359 -5.02 10.29 -6.24
CA CYS A 359 -6.25 9.56 -6.52
C CYS A 359 -6.71 8.81 -5.27
N GLN A 360 -7.96 9.03 -4.86
CA GLN A 360 -8.53 8.37 -3.69
C GLN A 360 -9.47 7.24 -4.13
N PRO A 361 -9.59 6.15 -3.36
CA PRO A 361 -10.64 5.16 -3.55
C PRO A 361 -12.02 5.80 -3.75
N GLY A 362 -12.72 5.40 -4.82
CA GLY A 362 -14.03 5.95 -5.16
C GLY A 362 -14.01 7.29 -5.89
N SER A 363 -12.84 7.92 -6.08
CA SER A 363 -12.67 9.10 -6.93
C SER A 363 -11.88 8.76 -8.21
N GLY A 364 -12.39 9.23 -9.35
CA GLY A 364 -11.69 9.14 -10.63
C GLY A 364 -11.86 7.81 -11.38
N LEU A 365 -10.90 7.54 -12.27
CA LEU A 365 -10.91 6.42 -13.20
C LEU A 365 -9.96 5.32 -12.70
N ASN A 366 -10.48 4.10 -12.55
CA ASN A 366 -9.67 2.93 -12.23
C ASN A 366 -9.74 1.95 -13.41
N ILE A 367 -8.57 1.63 -13.97
CA ILE A 367 -8.42 0.63 -15.03
C ILE A 367 -7.59 -0.52 -14.46
N LYS A 368 -8.18 -1.71 -14.44
CA LYS A 368 -7.47 -2.96 -14.11
C LYS A 368 -7.47 -3.84 -15.35
N PHE A 369 -6.30 -4.35 -15.68
CA PHE A 369 -6.11 -5.31 -16.77
C PHE A 369 -6.02 -6.70 -16.17
N LEU A 370 -6.70 -7.66 -16.78
CA LEU A 370 -6.48 -9.07 -16.49
C LEU A 370 -5.27 -9.49 -17.32
N LYS A 371 -4.19 -9.89 -16.66
CA LYS A 371 -3.08 -10.55 -17.34
C LYS A 371 -3.50 -11.95 -17.77
#